data_AF-T0Q547-F1
#
_entry.id   AF-T0Q547-F1
#
_cell.length_a   1.000
_cell.length_b   1.000
_cell.length_c   1.000
_cell.angle_alpha   90.00
_cell.angle_beta   90.00
_cell.angle_gamma   90.00
#
_symmetry.space_group_name_H-M   'P 1'
#
loop_
_entity.id
_entity.type
_entity.pdbx_description
1 polymer ?
#
loop_
_entity_poly.entity_id
_entity_poly.type
_entity_poly.pdbx_seq_one_letter_code
_entity_poly.pdbx_strand_id
1 'polypeptide(L)'
;MDAPEVDVRCIAEGSSSDASSPTNDGPRDSLVVRRLYRVTYSDDSLKERFDQIVRTTLRLANATDTSNNVLLAQKAIKYRRRHSDSINYDDPSADVFESLGIKWCKTP
;
A
#
# COMPACT_ATOMS: atom_id res chain seq x y z
N MET A 1 15.86 -10.49 23.45
CA MET A 1 15.41 -9.36 22.60
C MET A 1 14.53 -9.99 21.54
N ASP A 2 13.24 -10.07 21.81
CA ASP A 2 12.26 -10.70 20.92
C ASP A 2 11.84 -9.72 19.82
N ALA A 3 11.88 -10.19 18.58
CA ALA A 3 11.39 -9.46 17.42
C ALA A 3 9.85 -9.49 17.41
N PRO A 4 9.15 -8.40 17.02
CA PRO A 4 7.70 -8.45 16.91
C PRO A 4 7.30 -9.34 15.72
N GLU A 5 6.61 -10.43 16.04
CA GLU A 5 6.00 -11.36 15.10
C GLU A 5 4.86 -10.66 14.35
N VAL A 6 5.01 -10.45 13.05
CA VAL A 6 3.96 -9.86 12.22
C VAL A 6 3.03 -10.98 11.77
N ASP A 7 1.90 -11.13 12.47
CA ASP A 7 0.84 -12.11 12.13
C ASP A 7 0.10 -11.66 10.85
N VAL A 8 0.58 -12.16 9.70
CA VAL A 8 -0.06 -11.96 8.39
C VAL A 8 -1.08 -13.08 8.16
N ARG A 9 -2.32 -12.85 8.60
CA ARG A 9 -3.43 -13.77 8.29
C ARG A 9 -3.98 -13.49 6.89
N CYS A 10 -3.61 -14.31 5.92
CA CYS A 10 -4.30 -14.43 4.64
C CYS A 10 -5.35 -15.54 4.75
N ILE A 11 -6.63 -15.26 4.49
CA ILE A 11 -7.69 -16.27 4.49
C ILE A 11 -8.11 -16.65 3.07
N ALA A 12 -8.16 -17.97 2.89
CA ALA A 12 -8.85 -18.81 1.90
C ALA A 12 -8.30 -18.85 0.46
N GLU A 13 -7.41 -19.81 0.22
CA GLU A 13 -7.23 -20.41 -1.11
C GLU A 13 -8.32 -21.48 -1.32
N GLY A 14 -9.35 -21.12 -2.08
CA GLY A 14 -10.34 -22.04 -2.61
C GLY A 14 -9.81 -22.77 -3.84
N SER A 15 -9.62 -24.08 -3.69
CA SER A 15 -9.55 -25.17 -4.67
C SER A 15 -9.68 -24.80 -6.17
N SER A 16 -8.67 -25.15 -6.97
CA SER A 16 -8.70 -25.12 -8.43
C SER A 16 -8.79 -26.55 -8.98
N SER A 17 -9.88 -26.86 -9.67
CA SER A 17 -9.97 -27.96 -10.63
C SER A 17 -10.39 -27.39 -11.98
N ASP A 18 -9.72 -27.86 -13.03
CA ASP A 18 -9.82 -27.43 -14.42
C ASP A 18 -11.22 -27.49 -15.03
N ALA A 19 -11.56 -26.52 -15.89
CA ALA A 19 -11.93 -26.73 -17.30
C ALA A 19 -12.64 -25.52 -17.93
N SER A 20 -12.10 -25.09 -19.08
CA SER A 20 -12.77 -24.57 -20.30
C SER A 20 -13.58 -23.25 -20.27
N SER A 21 -13.20 -22.35 -21.19
CA SER A 21 -13.82 -21.03 -21.47
C SER A 21 -15.28 -21.09 -21.95
N PRO A 22 -16.04 -19.99 -21.81
CA PRO A 22 -16.26 -19.13 -22.98
C PRO A 22 -16.23 -17.61 -22.68
N THR A 23 -16.07 -16.87 -23.76
CA THR A 23 -16.07 -15.40 -23.93
C THR A 23 -17.24 -14.68 -23.25
N ASN A 24 -16.93 -13.66 -22.45
CA ASN A 24 -17.87 -12.62 -22.02
C ASN A 24 -17.13 -11.27 -22.02
N ASP A 25 -17.31 -10.50 -23.09
CA ASP A 25 -17.01 -9.06 -23.15
C ASP A 25 -18.10 -8.31 -22.39
N GLY A 26 -17.96 -8.25 -21.07
CA GLY A 26 -18.63 -7.25 -20.24
C GLY A 26 -17.61 -6.25 -19.73
N PRO A 27 -17.99 -5.01 -19.35
CA PRO A 27 -17.09 -4.13 -18.63
C PRO A 27 -16.73 -4.85 -17.34
N ARG A 28 -15.52 -5.39 -17.28
CA ARG A 28 -14.91 -5.85 -16.04
C ARG A 28 -14.56 -4.60 -15.26
N ASP A 29 -15.57 -3.95 -14.70
CA ASP A 29 -15.43 -3.23 -13.44
C ASP A 29 -15.12 -4.30 -12.40
N SER A 30 -13.90 -4.84 -12.50
CA SER A 30 -13.25 -5.54 -11.42
C SER A 30 -13.15 -4.50 -10.33
N LEU A 31 -14.12 -4.52 -9.42
CA LEU A 31 -14.07 -3.78 -8.18
C LEU A 31 -12.81 -4.27 -7.46
N VAL A 32 -11.69 -3.63 -7.76
CA VAL A 32 -10.40 -3.96 -7.18
C VAL A 32 -10.55 -3.64 -5.71
N VAL A 33 -10.78 -4.67 -4.90
CA VAL A 33 -10.85 -4.56 -3.45
C VAL A 33 -9.53 -3.96 -2.98
N ARG A 34 -9.55 -2.69 -2.55
CA ARG A 34 -8.39 -2.03 -1.96
C ARG A 34 -8.08 -2.75 -0.65
N ARG A 35 -6.92 -3.41 -0.60
CA ARG A 35 -6.47 -4.09 0.64
C ARG A 35 -6.27 -3.03 1.72
N LEU A 36 -7.01 -3.15 2.82
CA LEU A 36 -6.87 -2.32 4.00
C LEU A 36 -6.03 -3.05 5.04
N TYR A 37 -4.93 -2.44 5.46
CA TYR A 37 -4.01 -2.92 6.47
C TYR A 37 -4.22 -2.12 7.75
N ARG A 38 -4.26 -2.80 8.91
CA ARG A 38 -4.24 -2.14 10.21
C ARG A 38 -2.86 -2.32 10.83
N VAL A 39 -2.26 -1.22 11.23
CA VAL A 39 -0.95 -1.22 11.88
C VAL A 39 -1.11 -0.63 13.27
N THR A 40 -0.79 -1.42 14.29
CA THR A 40 -0.83 -0.98 15.68
C THR A 40 0.49 -0.34 16.09
N TYR A 41 0.45 0.74 16.87
CA TYR A 41 1.65 1.40 17.35
C TYR A 41 1.43 1.95 18.77
N SER A 42 2.47 1.92 19.60
CA SER A 42 2.48 2.49 20.95
C SER A 42 3.18 3.85 20.99
N ASP A 43 4.24 3.99 20.19
CA ASP A 43 5.12 5.16 20.18
C ASP A 43 4.78 6.09 19.01
N ASP A 44 4.41 7.34 19.33
CA ASP A 44 4.11 8.36 18.32
C ASP A 44 5.35 8.67 17.44
N SER A 45 6.57 8.52 17.98
CA SER A 45 7.81 8.70 17.22
C SER A 45 8.00 7.64 16.13
N LEU A 46 7.44 6.44 16.34
CA LEU A 46 7.42 5.38 15.32
C LEU A 46 6.53 5.82 14.15
N LYS A 47 5.32 6.27 14.46
CA LYS A 47 4.36 6.74 13.44
C LYS A 47 4.95 7.91 12.65
N GLU A 48 5.59 8.87 13.31
CA GLU A 48 6.23 10.03 12.67
C GLU A 48 7.39 9.62 11.74
N ARG A 49 8.28 8.73 12.19
CA ARG A 49 9.36 8.22 11.34
C ARG A 49 8.84 7.54 10.09
N PHE A 50 7.81 6.69 10.23
CA PHE A 50 7.20 6.05 9.06
C PHE A 50 6.53 7.06 8.14
N ASP A 51 5.90 8.11 8.68
CA ASP A 51 5.29 9.17 7.87
C ASP A 51 6.34 9.85 7.00
N GLN A 52 7.47 10.22 7.59
CA GLN A 52 8.59 10.84 6.88
C GLN A 52 9.17 9.91 5.79
N ILE A 53 9.32 8.61 6.09
CA ILE A 53 9.81 7.61 5.12
C ILE A 53 8.85 7.47 3.94
N VAL A 54 7.54 7.39 4.20
CA VAL A 54 6.53 7.26 3.15
C VAL A 54 6.50 8.50 2.27
N ARG A 55 6.48 9.70 2.86
CA ARG A 55 6.55 10.96 2.10
C ARG A 55 7.81 11.05 1.25
N THR A 56 8.96 10.66 1.79
CA THR A 56 10.23 10.64 1.04
C THR A 56 10.17 9.65 -0.12
N THR A 57 9.60 8.46 0.09
CA THR A 57 9.42 7.45 -0.95
C THR A 57 8.48 7.97 -2.06
N LEU A 58 7.40 8.65 -1.69
CA LEU A 58 6.48 9.27 -2.63
C LEU A 58 7.16 10.38 -3.44
N ARG A 59 7.96 11.23 -2.82
CA ARG A 59 8.77 12.23 -3.54
C ARG A 59 9.76 11.59 -4.51
N LEU A 60 10.47 10.55 -4.07
CA LEU A 60 11.39 9.80 -4.92
C LEU A 60 10.66 9.17 -6.11
N ALA A 61 9.47 8.61 -5.89
CA ALA A 61 8.68 8.02 -6.96
C ALA A 61 8.19 9.06 -8.00
N ASN A 62 8.03 10.33 -7.61
CA ASN A 62 7.63 11.41 -8.52
C ASN A 62 8.82 12.21 -9.07
N ALA A 63 10.06 11.84 -8.70
CA ALA A 63 11.25 12.46 -9.26
C ALA A 63 11.43 12.09 -10.74
N THR A 64 12.02 13.01 -11.51
CA THR A 64 12.33 12.82 -12.94
C THR A 64 13.68 12.13 -13.18
N ASP A 65 14.42 11.85 -12.11
CA ASP A 65 15.71 11.16 -12.17
C ASP A 65 15.53 9.66 -12.49
N THR A 66 16.59 9.01 -12.97
CA THR A 66 16.62 7.60 -13.36
C THR A 66 17.52 6.76 -12.46
N SER A 67 17.93 7.28 -11.30
CA SER A 67 18.68 6.49 -10.32
C SER A 67 17.91 5.24 -9.89
N ASN A 68 18.63 4.17 -9.54
CA ASN A 68 18.03 2.89 -9.14
C ASN A 68 17.00 3.05 -8.02
N ASN A 69 17.24 3.96 -7.07
CA ASN A 69 16.33 4.24 -5.97
C ASN A 69 15.01 4.84 -6.45
N VAL A 70 15.05 5.74 -7.43
CA VAL A 70 13.86 6.34 -8.04
C VAL A 70 13.06 5.27 -8.78
N LEU A 71 13.72 4.42 -9.58
CA LEU A 71 13.05 3.32 -10.28
C LEU A 71 12.39 2.32 -9.31
N LEU A 72 13.07 2.00 -8.20
CA LEU A 72 12.51 1.15 -7.15
C LEU A 72 11.30 1.80 -6.48
N ALA A 73 11.37 3.09 -6.15
CA ALA A 73 10.26 3.83 -5.56
C ALA A 73 9.06 3.89 -6.50
N GLN A 74 9.28 4.24 -7.77
CA GLN A 74 8.26 4.23 -8.83
C GLN A 74 7.59 2.86 -8.95
N LYS A 75 8.39 1.79 -8.98
CA LYS A 75 7.90 0.42 -9.06
C LYS A 75 7.08 0.04 -7.83
N ALA A 76 7.56 0.35 -6.63
CA ALA A 76 6.85 0.10 -5.38
C ALA A 76 5.49 0.78 -5.33
N ILE A 77 5.41 2.05 -5.75
CA ILE A 77 4.15 2.80 -5.83
C ILE A 77 3.23 2.25 -6.91
N LYS A 78 3.74 1.89 -8.09
CA LYS A 78 2.97 1.30 -9.19
C LYS A 78 2.26 0.01 -8.78
N TYR A 79 2.92 -0.87 -8.02
CA TYR A 79 2.28 -2.11 -7.55
C TYR A 79 1.24 -1.89 -6.44
N ARG A 80 1.33 -0.77 -5.70
CA ARG A 80 0.36 -0.41 -4.66
C ARG A 80 -0.83 0.36 -5.21
N ARG A 81 -0.64 1.26 -6.18
CA ARG A 81 -1.69 2.11 -6.76
C ARG A 81 -2.39 1.40 -7.92
N ARG A 82 -3.37 0.56 -7.60
CA ARG A 82 -4.31 0.04 -8.62
C ARG A 82 -5.35 1.08 -9.07
N HIS A 83 -5.60 2.13 -8.29
CA HIS A 83 -6.35 3.31 -8.71
C HIS A 83 -5.74 4.57 -8.09
N SER A 84 -5.59 5.59 -8.92
CA SER A 84 -4.85 6.82 -8.67
C SER A 84 -5.71 7.84 -7.92
N ASP A 85 -5.78 7.72 -6.60
CA ASP A 85 -6.15 8.88 -5.79
C ASP A 85 -4.94 9.82 -5.78
N SER A 86 -5.08 10.98 -6.41
CA SER A 86 -4.05 12.03 -6.47
C SER A 86 -3.89 12.67 -5.09
N ILE A 87 -3.19 11.98 -4.19
CA ILE A 87 -2.88 12.52 -2.86
C ILE A 87 -1.67 13.44 -2.93
N ASN A 88 -1.86 14.64 -2.40
CA ASN A 88 -0.80 15.63 -2.19
C ASN A 88 0.02 15.23 -0.96
N TYR A 89 1.13 14.52 -1.18
CA TYR A 89 2.03 14.06 -0.11
C TYR A 89 2.90 15.17 0.50
N ASP A 90 2.87 16.37 -0.07
CA ASP A 90 3.56 17.54 0.47
C ASP A 90 2.71 18.31 1.49
N ASP A 91 1.40 18.02 1.58
CA ASP A 91 0.55 18.57 2.63
C ASP A 91 0.83 17.87 3.98
N PRO A 92 1.32 18.57 5.01
CA PRO A 92 1.60 17.99 6.31
C PRO A 92 0.34 17.46 7.02
N SER A 93 -0.84 17.96 6.67
CA SER A 93 -2.11 17.53 7.27
C SER A 93 -2.69 16.26 6.61
N ALA A 94 -2.20 15.89 5.43
CA ALA A 94 -2.68 14.72 4.70
C ALA A 94 -2.19 13.41 5.35
N ASP A 95 -3.12 12.46 5.54
CA ASP A 95 -2.76 11.09 5.92
C ASP A 95 -2.33 10.30 4.68
N VAL A 96 -1.03 10.31 4.41
CA VAL A 96 -0.44 9.58 3.29
C VAL A 96 -0.60 8.06 3.40
N PHE A 97 -0.91 7.53 4.59
CA PHE A 97 -1.11 6.09 4.79
C PHE A 97 -2.49 5.62 4.35
N GLU A 98 -3.50 6.46 4.50
CA GLU A 98 -4.85 6.18 3.98
C GLU A 98 -4.79 5.97 2.45
N SER A 99 -3.95 6.76 1.76
CA SER A 99 -3.62 6.59 0.33
C SER A 99 -3.08 5.21 -0.03
N LEU A 100 -2.48 4.52 0.93
CA LEU A 100 -1.88 3.20 0.76
C LEU A 100 -2.78 2.09 1.33
N GLY A 101 -3.99 2.44 1.77
CA GLY A 101 -4.89 1.53 2.46
C GLY A 101 -4.32 1.09 3.82
N ILE A 102 -3.59 1.95 4.53
CA ILE A 102 -3.04 1.65 5.85
C ILE A 102 -3.74 2.52 6.89
N LYS A 103 -4.29 1.88 7.92
CA LYS A 103 -4.91 2.52 9.08
C LYS A 103 -4.06 2.30 10.33
N TRP A 104 -3.54 3.38 10.89
CA TRP A 104 -2.84 3.34 12.17
C TRP A 104 -3.82 3.21 13.32
N CYS A 105 -3.51 2.33 14.27
CA CYS A 105 -4.29 2.08 15.47
C CYS A 105 -3.37 2.26 16.68
N LYS A 106 -3.57 3.31 17.49
CA LYS A 106 -2.78 3.47 18.71
C LYS A 106 -3.15 2.36 19.69
N THR A 107 -2.17 1.62 20.18
CA THR A 107 -2.41 0.68 21.27
C THR A 107 -2.76 1.48 22.53
N PRO A 108 -3.72 1.02 23.34
CA PRO A 108 -4.06 1.66 24.61
C PRO A 108 -2.85 1.89 25.51
#